data_AF-X0SZ84-F1
#
_entry.id   AF-X0SZ84-F1
#
_cell.length_a   1.000
_cell.length_b   1.000
_cell.length_c   1.000
_cell.angle_alpha   90.00
_cell.angle_beta   90.00
_cell.angle_gamma   90.00
#
_symmetry.space_group_name_H-M   'P 1'
#
loop_
_entity.id
_entity.type
_entity.pdbx_description
1 polymer ?
#
loop_
_entity_poly.entity_id
_entity_poly.type
_entity_poly.pdbx_seq_one_letter_code
_entity_poly.pdbx_strand_id
1 'polypeptide(L)' 'MKDIQDYHMSPVIAASLAKEANVKKIVYVHVTPPLLTSKIEENYLLGVSEIFDGEVVLGQDNMTFKLKPKI' A
#
# COMPACT_ATOMS: atom_id res chain seq x y z
N MET A 1 -11.73 -1.88 23.61
CA MET A 1 -10.80 -1.41 22.56
C MET A 1 -9.86 -2.56 22.16
N LYS A 2 -10.35 -3.53 21.38
CA LYS A 2 -9.56 -4.60 20.74
C LYS A 2 -10.18 -5.03 19.41
N ASP A 3 -11.14 -4.25 18.94
CA ASP A 3 -11.69 -4.45 17.60
C ASP A 3 -10.60 -4.09 16.60
N ILE A 4 -10.55 -4.77 15.46
CA ILE A 4 -9.73 -4.46 14.26
C ILE A 4 -8.26 -4.92 14.22
N GLN A 5 -7.76 -5.68 15.21
CA GLN A 5 -6.32 -5.97 15.31
C GLN A 5 -5.80 -7.06 14.35
N ASP A 6 -6.64 -8.01 13.95
CA ASP A 6 -6.20 -9.28 13.32
C ASP A 6 -6.76 -9.51 11.91
N TYR A 7 -7.64 -8.65 11.41
CA TYR A 7 -8.23 -8.77 10.07
C TYR A 7 -7.84 -7.63 9.12
N HIS A 8 -7.01 -6.69 9.56
CA HIS A 8 -6.40 -5.67 8.71
C HIS A 8 -4.94 -6.00 8.40
N MET A 9 -4.39 -5.27 7.43
CA MET A 9 -3.04 -5.51 6.92
C MET A 9 -2.22 -4.22 7.03
N SER A 10 -1.03 -4.33 7.63
CA SER A 10 -0.07 -3.22 7.60
C SER A 10 0.62 -3.15 6.23
N PRO A 11 1.17 -1.99 5.84
CA PRO A 11 1.84 -1.83 4.55
C PRO A 11 2.98 -2.81 4.31
N VAL A 12 3.79 -3.12 5.33
CA VAL A 12 4.89 -4.10 5.19
C VAL A 12 4.40 -5.54 4.94
N ILE A 13 3.25 -5.92 5.51
CA ILE A 13 2.64 -7.24 5.25
C ILE A 13 2.10 -7.28 3.82
N ALA A 14 1.42 -6.21 3.37
CA ALA A 14 0.95 -6.10 2.00
C ALA A 14 2.09 -6.11 0.98
N ALA A 15 3.21 -5.46 1.28
CA ALA A 15 4.43 -5.49 0.47
C ALA A 15 5.00 -6.92 0.34
N SER A 16 5.00 -7.68 1.43
CA SER A 16 5.45 -9.07 1.44
C SER A 16 4.57 -9.95 0.54
N LEU A 17 3.25 -9.81 0.67
CA LEU A 17 2.28 -10.53 -0.17
C LEU A 17 2.40 -10.13 -1.65
N ALA A 18 2.58 -8.85 -1.95
CA ALA A 18 2.76 -8.36 -3.31
C ALA A 18 4.03 -8.91 -3.97
N LYS A 19 5.13 -9.01 -3.20
CA LYS A 19 6.36 -9.65 -3.64
C LYS A 19 6.12 -11.13 -3.98
N GLU A 20 5.47 -11.87 -3.08
CA GLU A 20 5.13 -13.28 -3.29
C GLU A 20 4.23 -13.47 -4.52
N ALA A 21 3.24 -12.60 -4.69
CA ALA A 21 2.33 -12.60 -5.84
C ALA A 21 3.00 -12.13 -7.15
N ASN A 22 4.26 -11.66 -7.10
CA ASN A 22 5.03 -11.16 -8.25
C ASN A 22 4.27 -10.07 -9.05
N VAL A 23 3.60 -9.16 -8.34
CA VAL A 23 2.93 -8.02 -8.97
C VAL A 23 3.94 -6.89 -9.24
N LYS A 24 3.62 -6.02 -10.20
CA LYS A 24 4.50 -4.90 -10.59
C LYS A 24 4.19 -3.61 -9.82
N LYS A 25 3.02 -3.52 -9.19
CA LYS A 25 2.50 -2.32 -8.55
C LYS A 25 1.60 -2.67 -7.38
N ILE A 26 1.72 -1.92 -6.28
CA ILE A 26 0.77 -1.90 -5.17
C ILE A 26 0.06 -0.55 -5.17
N VAL A 27 -1.26 -0.56 -4.95
CA VAL A 27 -2.04 0.63 -4.64
C VAL A 27 -2.69 0.43 -3.28
N TYR A 28 -2.24 1.18 -2.28
CA TYR A 28 -2.82 1.15 -0.94
C TYR A 28 -4.12 1.94 -0.90
N VAL A 29 -5.18 1.29 -0.44
CA VAL A 29 -6.51 1.87 -0.23
C VAL A 29 -7.05 1.42 1.14
N HIS A 30 -8.18 1.97 1.56
CA HIS A 30 -8.79 1.64 2.85
C HIS A 30 -7.82 1.91 4.03
N VAL A 31 -7.27 3.12 4.05
CA VAL A 31 -6.30 3.55 5.06
C VAL A 31 -7.01 4.19 6.25
N THR A 32 -6.63 3.76 7.46
CA THR A 32 -7.11 4.34 8.71
C THR A 32 -5.98 4.40 9.75
N PRO A 33 -5.82 5.51 10.52
CA PRO A 33 -6.56 6.77 10.39
C PRO A 33 -6.20 7.54 9.09
N PRO A 34 -6.93 8.62 8.75
CA PRO A 34 -6.61 9.45 7.58
C PRO A 34 -5.18 9.98 7.60
N LEU A 35 -4.48 9.89 6.46
CA LEU A 35 -3.11 10.41 6.30
C LEU A 35 -3.17 11.90 5.94
N LEU A 36 -3.07 12.77 6.94
CA LEU A 36 -3.33 14.21 6.78
C LEU A 36 -2.14 15.03 6.24
N THR A 37 -0.95 14.46 6.24
CA THR A 37 0.28 15.15 5.81
C THR A 37 1.19 14.17 5.08
N SER A 38 2.05 14.69 4.20
CA SER A 38 3.09 13.89 3.54
C SER A 38 3.99 13.16 4.53
N LYS A 39 4.25 13.76 5.72
CA LYS A 39 5.05 13.09 6.74
C LYS A 39 4.36 11.86 7.33
N ILE A 40 3.04 11.92 7.49
CA ILE A 40 2.25 10.78 7.95
C ILE A 40 2.17 9.71 6.85
N GLU A 41 2.09 10.11 5.58
CA GLU A 41 2.18 9.20 4.43
C GLU A 41 3.52 8.45 4.36
N GLU A 42 4.65 9.17 4.51
CA GLU A 42 5.99 8.57 4.60
C GLU A 42 6.07 7.56 5.75
N ASN A 43 5.58 7.94 6.93
CA ASN A 43 5.60 7.07 8.10
C ASN A 43 4.72 5.83 7.91
N TYR A 44 3.57 5.97 7.24
CA TYR A 44 2.69 4.85 6.92
C TYR A 44 3.39 3.83 6.01
N LEU A 45 4.17 4.30 5.04
CA LEU A 45 4.90 3.45 4.09
C LEU A 45 6.28 2.99 4.58
N LEU A 46 6.68 3.32 5.81
CA LEU A 46 8.00 2.99 6.34
C LEU A 46 8.26 1.47 6.26
N GLY A 47 9.39 1.08 5.67
CA GLY A 47 9.81 -0.31 5.48
C GLY A 47 9.23 -1.03 4.26
N VAL A 48 8.26 -0.44 3.53
CA VAL A 48 7.69 -1.05 2.32
C VAL A 48 8.75 -1.26 1.23
N SER A 49 9.61 -0.26 1.00
CA SER A 49 10.66 -0.30 -0.02
C SER A 49 11.81 -1.27 0.29
N GLU A 50 11.90 -1.77 1.53
CA GLU A 50 12.89 -2.80 1.90
C GLU A 50 12.41 -4.20 1.48
N ILE A 51 11.10 -4.36 1.19
CA ILE A 51 10.46 -5.63 0.89
C ILE A 51 10.06 -5.72 -0.58
N PHE A 52 9.46 -4.66 -1.12
CA PHE A 52 8.85 -4.62 -2.45
C PHE A 52 9.48 -3.54 -3.33
N ASP A 53 10.13 -3.96 -4.41
CA ASP A 53 10.84 -3.08 -5.36
C ASP A 53 9.95 -2.53 -6.49
N GLY A 54 8.67 -2.92 -6.53
CA GLY A 54 7.72 -2.47 -7.53
C GLY A 54 7.16 -1.07 -7.24
N GLU A 55 6.29 -0.58 -8.13
CA GLU A 55 5.68 0.74 -7.97
C GLU A 55 4.73 0.75 -6.77
N VAL A 56 4.87 1.73 -5.87
CA VAL A 56 4.01 1.91 -4.70
C VAL A 56 3.22 3.21 -4.84
N VAL A 57 1.90 3.12 -4.68
CA VAL A 57 1.00 4.26 -4.74
C VAL A 57 0.09 4.29 -3.51
N LEU A 58 -0.02 5.44 -2.84
CA LEU A 58 -1.13 5.72 -1.93
C LEU A 58 -2.33 6.16 -2.77
N GLY A 59 -3.36 5.32 -2.84
CA GLY A 59 -4.58 5.62 -3.57
C GLY A 59 -5.28 6.85 -3.02
N GLN A 60 -5.82 7.66 -3.91
CA GLN A 60 -6.63 8.84 -3.58
C GLN A 60 -8.01 8.68 -4.17
N ASP A 61 -9.02 9.28 -3.55
CA ASP A 61 -10.38 9.27 -4.07
C ASP A 61 -10.42 9.81 -5.50
N ASN A 62 -11.13 9.09 -6.39
CA ASN A 62 -11.20 9.36 -7.84
C ASN A 62 -9.88 9.21 -8.62
N MET A 63 -8.81 8.65 -8.04
CA MET A 63 -7.60 8.32 -8.78
C MET A 63 -7.89 7.29 -9.88
N THR A 64 -7.41 7.58 -11.10
CA THR A 64 -7.62 6.70 -12.27
C THR A 64 -6.28 6.20 -12.80
N PHE A 65 -6.23 4.91 -13.16
CA PHE A 65 -5.07 4.30 -13.79
C PHE A 65 -5.37 3.91 -15.24
N LYS A 66 -4.39 4.11 -16.13
CA LYS A 66 -4.39 3.51 -17.46
C LYS A 66 -3.35 2.40 -17.48
N LEU A 67 -3.80 1.15 -17.50
CA LEU A 67 -2.93 -0.01 -17.52
C LEU A 67 -2.58 -0.40 -18.94
N LYS A 68 -1.29 -0.61 -19.21
CA LYS A 68 -0.84 -1.21 -20.47
C LYS A 68 -1.00 -2.74 -20.37
N PRO A 69 -1.38 -3.43 -21.46
CA PRO A 69 -1.37 -4.88 -21.50
C PRO A 69 0.00 -5.43 -21.12
N LYS A 70 0.02 -6.58 -20.44
CA LYS A 70 1.26 -7.34 -20.23
C LYS A 70 1.62 -7.98 -21.58
N ILE A 71 2.65 -7.44 -22.23
CA ILE A 71 3.30 -8.06 -23.40
C ILE A 71 4.11 -9.26 -22.91
#